data_AF-A0A651G3Y0-F1
#
_entry.id   AF-A0A651G3Y0-F1
#
_cell.length_a   1.000
_cell.length_b   1.000
_cell.length_c   1.000
_cell.angle_alpha   90.00
_cell.angle_beta   90.00
_cell.angle_gamma   90.00
#
_symmetry.space_group_name_H-M   'P 1'
#
loop_
_entity.id
_entity.type
_entity.pdbx_description
1 polymer ?
#
loop_
_entity_poly.entity_id
_entity_poly.type
_entity_poly.pdbx_seq_one_letter_code
_entity_poly.pdbx_strand_id
1 'polypeptide(L)'
;CLPEGHLGQLTNLANVVWERINMRGPKNQPYVGKAAFAHKGGIHVSAIQRNANTYEHVAPETVGNVRRVLVSELAGRSNIQAKLLNRYPQLADNQLIAAILEEIQDKENAGYTYEAADASFDLVVRRHVSAYQPAFRLRHFRVHGIGTEGDQVDLVESTVKLAVDDQERLCAAEGNGPVDALAGALWAALEPSYPELADLQLADYKVRVVDSADGTAARVRVLIDFLYDGRRFGTVGVHENIIEASWLALVDGIDYTVNTVREASASVP
;
A
#
# COMPACT_ATOMS: atom_id res chain seq x y z
N CYS A 1 -10.01 -5.34 -32.99
CA CYS A 1 -9.48 -3.96 -33.05
C CYS A 1 -10.52 -3.02 -32.48
N LEU A 2 -10.11 -2.01 -31.71
CA LEU A 2 -11.04 -0.97 -31.24
C LEU A 2 -11.48 -0.10 -32.42
N PRO A 3 -12.71 0.44 -32.43
CA PRO A 3 -13.13 1.42 -33.42
C PRO A 3 -12.21 2.64 -33.40
N GLU A 4 -12.16 3.36 -34.52
CA GLU A 4 -11.40 4.61 -34.60
C GLU A 4 -11.79 5.58 -33.48
N GLY A 5 -10.80 6.28 -32.92
CA GLY A 5 -11.00 7.18 -31.76
C GLY A 5 -11.13 6.50 -30.40
N HIS A 6 -11.18 5.16 -30.31
CA HIS A 6 -11.40 4.45 -29.04
C HIS A 6 -10.13 3.89 -28.38
N LEU A 7 -8.94 4.26 -28.88
CA LEU A 7 -7.67 3.71 -28.38
C LEU A 7 -7.46 3.94 -26.87
N GLY A 8 -8.00 5.03 -26.32
CA GLY A 8 -7.98 5.31 -24.88
C GLY A 8 -8.72 4.28 -24.02
N GLN A 9 -9.49 3.36 -24.61
CA GLN A 9 -10.16 2.27 -23.87
C GLN A 9 -9.36 0.96 -23.90
N LEU A 10 -8.20 0.92 -24.56
CA LEU A 10 -7.43 -0.30 -24.78
C LEU A 10 -7.02 -1.00 -23.49
N THR A 11 -6.54 -0.24 -22.50
CA THR A 11 -6.16 -0.80 -21.19
C THR A 11 -7.35 -1.38 -20.45
N ASN A 12 -8.50 -0.69 -20.46
CA ASN A 12 -9.71 -1.19 -19.82
C ASN A 12 -10.21 -2.47 -20.49
N LEU A 13 -10.27 -2.50 -21.82
CA LEU A 13 -10.66 -3.69 -22.58
C LEU A 13 -9.74 -4.88 -22.28
N ALA A 14 -8.42 -4.66 -22.21
CA ALA A 14 -7.48 -5.71 -21.87
C ALA A 14 -7.74 -6.28 -20.46
N ASN A 15 -7.98 -5.43 -19.47
CA ASN A 15 -8.32 -5.87 -18.11
C ASN A 15 -9.59 -6.72 -18.09
N VAL A 16 -10.65 -6.30 -18.81
CA VAL A 16 -11.90 -7.07 -18.92
C VAL A 16 -11.67 -8.42 -19.59
N VAL A 17 -10.84 -8.50 -20.63
CA VAL A 17 -10.52 -9.79 -21.27
C VAL A 17 -9.81 -10.73 -20.30
N TRP A 18 -8.81 -10.25 -19.57
CA TRP A 18 -8.08 -11.02 -18.56
C TRP A 18 -9.00 -11.53 -17.44
N GLU A 19 -9.88 -10.65 -16.96
CA GLU A 19 -10.90 -11.00 -15.98
C GLU A 19 -11.85 -12.10 -16.49
N ARG A 20 -12.34 -11.98 -17.73
CA ARG A 20 -13.27 -12.95 -18.34
C ARG A 20 -12.68 -14.34 -18.51
N ILE A 21 -11.36 -14.43 -18.73
CA ILE A 21 -10.66 -15.72 -18.82
C ILE A 21 -10.09 -16.17 -17.47
N ASN A 22 -10.44 -15.49 -16.38
CA ASN A 22 -10.01 -15.77 -15.01
C ASN A 22 -8.48 -15.84 -14.85
N MET A 23 -7.76 -14.94 -15.53
CA MET A 23 -6.30 -14.85 -15.48
C MET A 23 -5.87 -13.43 -15.12
N ARG A 24 -4.73 -13.31 -14.44
CA ARG A 24 -4.06 -12.00 -14.27
C ARG A 24 -3.19 -11.73 -15.49
N GLY A 25 -3.46 -10.62 -16.18
CA GLY A 25 -2.66 -10.19 -17.32
C GLY A 25 -1.19 -9.90 -16.98
N PRO A 26 -0.25 -10.07 -17.94
CA PRO A 26 1.16 -9.76 -17.72
C PRO A 26 1.35 -8.27 -17.39
N LYS A 27 2.12 -7.98 -16.33
CA LYS A 27 2.40 -6.60 -15.93
C LYS A 27 3.13 -5.81 -17.02
N ASN A 28 3.98 -6.48 -17.80
CA ASN A 28 4.79 -5.93 -18.88
C ASN A 28 4.12 -6.07 -20.26
N GLN A 29 2.81 -6.36 -20.32
CA GLN A 29 2.10 -6.42 -21.60
C GLN A 29 2.25 -5.07 -22.32
N PRO A 30 2.66 -5.05 -23.60
CA PRO A 30 2.82 -3.81 -24.35
C PRO A 30 1.56 -2.94 -24.30
N TYR A 31 1.75 -1.63 -24.12
CA TYR A 31 0.71 -0.60 -24.01
C TYR A 31 -0.23 -0.70 -22.80
N VAL A 32 -0.72 -1.87 -22.43
CA VAL A 32 -1.80 -2.02 -21.42
C VAL A 32 -1.31 -2.53 -20.07
N GLY A 33 -0.10 -3.09 -20.02
CA GLY A 33 0.47 -3.60 -18.78
C GLY A 33 0.78 -2.47 -17.79
N LYS A 34 0.58 -2.72 -16.49
CA LYS A 34 0.90 -1.77 -15.41
C LYS A 34 2.39 -1.36 -15.34
N ALA A 35 3.28 -2.10 -16.00
CA ALA A 35 4.71 -1.82 -16.12
C ALA A 35 5.11 -1.24 -17.48
N ALA A 36 4.18 -1.11 -18.44
CA ALA A 36 4.48 -0.61 -19.79
C ALA A 36 4.93 0.85 -19.82
N PHE A 37 4.51 1.64 -18.82
CA PHE A 37 4.90 3.05 -18.62
C PHE A 37 5.41 3.29 -17.19
N ALA A 38 6.06 2.28 -16.61
CA ALA A 38 6.63 2.36 -15.26
C ALA A 38 8.12 2.71 -15.32
N HIS A 39 8.53 3.69 -14.51
CA HIS A 39 9.88 4.23 -14.48
C HIS A 39 10.45 4.14 -13.07
N LYS A 40 11.52 3.37 -12.91
CA LYS A 40 12.16 3.09 -11.61
C LYS A 40 13.47 3.86 -11.42
N GLY A 41 14.32 3.90 -12.45
CA GLY A 41 15.64 4.52 -12.35
C GLY A 41 15.58 6.05 -12.35
N GLY A 42 16.33 6.69 -11.44
CA GLY A 42 16.34 8.15 -11.32
C GLY A 42 16.76 8.92 -12.57
N ILE A 43 17.70 8.37 -13.36
CA ILE A 43 18.08 8.97 -14.66
C ILE A 43 16.90 8.94 -15.63
N HIS A 44 16.16 7.83 -15.69
CA HIS A 44 15.00 7.71 -16.59
C HIS A 44 13.91 8.70 -16.19
N VAL A 45 13.59 8.79 -14.90
CA VAL A 45 12.57 9.72 -14.39
C VAL A 45 12.95 11.17 -14.69
N SER A 46 14.21 11.55 -14.45
CA SER A 46 14.73 12.89 -14.77
C SER A 46 14.62 13.21 -16.27
N ALA A 47 14.95 12.26 -17.14
CA ALA A 47 14.85 12.46 -18.59
C ALA A 47 13.40 12.58 -19.06
N ILE A 48 12.47 11.80 -18.51
CA ILE A 48 11.04 11.84 -18.85
C ILE A 48 10.40 13.14 -18.41
N GLN A 49 10.78 13.68 -17.24
CA GLN A 49 10.33 15.00 -16.79
C GLN A 49 10.72 16.12 -17.77
N ARG A 50 11.84 15.96 -18.49
CA ARG A 50 12.29 16.93 -19.50
C ARG A 50 11.66 16.67 -20.86
N ASN A 51 11.63 15.41 -21.29
CA ASN A 51 11.06 14.98 -22.56
C ASN A 51 10.61 13.52 -22.49
N ALA A 52 9.30 13.30 -22.37
CA ALA A 52 8.71 11.96 -22.26
C ALA A 52 9.04 11.04 -23.45
N ASN A 53 9.20 11.59 -24.66
CA ASN A 53 9.47 10.82 -25.89
C ASN A 53 10.85 10.12 -25.89
N THR A 54 11.69 10.39 -24.89
CA THR A 54 12.99 9.74 -24.73
C THR A 54 12.89 8.29 -24.23
N TYR A 55 11.81 7.96 -23.50
CA TYR A 55 11.60 6.62 -22.93
C TYR A 55 10.16 6.10 -23.12
N GLU A 56 9.21 6.96 -23.51
CA GLU A 56 7.83 6.57 -23.78
C GLU A 56 7.55 6.58 -25.28
N HIS A 57 7.02 5.45 -25.76
CA HIS A 57 6.72 5.22 -27.17
C HIS A 57 5.44 5.94 -27.62
N VAL A 58 4.49 6.14 -26.69
CA VAL A 58 3.30 6.99 -26.82
C VAL A 58 2.99 7.60 -25.45
N ALA A 59 2.20 8.67 -25.40
CA ALA A 59 1.67 9.16 -24.14
C ALA A 59 0.70 8.09 -23.55
N PRO A 60 0.88 7.65 -22.29
CA PRO A 60 0.13 6.53 -21.72
C PRO A 60 -1.39 6.73 -21.76
N GLU A 61 -1.85 7.97 -21.62
CA GLU A 61 -3.27 8.33 -21.61
C GLU A 61 -3.94 8.01 -22.97
N THR A 62 -3.17 8.01 -24.06
CA THR A 62 -3.68 7.70 -25.42
C THR A 62 -4.12 6.25 -25.59
N VAL A 63 -3.64 5.35 -24.72
CA VAL A 63 -4.01 3.92 -24.67
C VAL A 63 -4.80 3.56 -23.41
N GLY A 64 -5.24 4.56 -22.65
CA GLY A 64 -5.97 4.37 -21.39
C GLY A 64 -5.09 3.87 -20.24
N ASN A 65 -3.78 4.02 -20.36
CA ASN A 65 -2.83 3.70 -19.30
C ASN A 65 -2.37 4.98 -18.60
N VAL A 66 -1.52 4.84 -17.59
CA VAL A 66 -0.98 5.97 -16.82
C VAL A 66 0.52 5.82 -16.63
N ARG A 67 1.24 6.94 -16.64
CA ARG A 67 2.65 6.96 -16.25
C ARG A 67 2.78 6.62 -14.77
N ARG A 68 3.71 5.73 -14.42
CA ARG A 68 3.97 5.36 -13.02
C ARG A 68 5.44 5.56 -12.68
N VAL A 69 5.70 6.42 -11.70
CA VAL A 69 7.04 6.55 -11.11
C VAL A 69 7.12 5.62 -9.90
N LEU A 70 7.99 4.61 -10.00
CA LEU A 70 8.26 3.68 -8.92
C LEU A 70 9.31 4.28 -7.98
N VAL A 71 9.21 3.92 -6.71
CA VAL A 71 10.17 4.29 -5.68
C VAL A 71 10.76 3.00 -5.12
N SER A 72 12.08 2.97 -5.03
CA SER A 72 12.91 1.83 -4.62
C SER A 72 14.31 2.32 -4.22
N GLU A 73 15.22 1.42 -3.88
CA GLU A 73 16.64 1.66 -3.61
C GLU A 73 17.35 2.40 -4.75
N LEU A 74 16.91 2.18 -6.00
CA LEU A 74 17.44 2.84 -7.20
C LEU A 74 16.79 4.19 -7.49
N ALA A 75 15.84 4.62 -6.65
CA ALA A 75 15.17 5.89 -6.81
C ALA A 75 16.12 7.04 -6.43
N GLY A 76 16.18 8.05 -7.29
CA GLY A 76 16.86 9.29 -6.98
C GLY A 76 15.89 10.34 -6.44
N ARG A 77 16.44 11.52 -6.15
CA ARG A 77 15.67 12.72 -5.77
C ARG A 77 14.54 13.01 -6.76
N SER A 78 14.84 12.87 -8.06
CA SER A 78 13.89 13.08 -9.14
C SER A 78 12.66 12.17 -9.07
N ASN A 79 12.78 10.94 -8.54
CA ASN A 79 11.62 10.06 -8.34
C ASN A 79 10.66 10.61 -7.31
N ILE A 80 11.18 11.00 -6.13
CA ILE A 80 10.36 11.55 -5.04
C ILE A 80 9.71 12.85 -5.48
N GLN A 81 10.49 13.75 -6.10
CA GLN A 81 9.96 15.02 -6.61
C GLN A 81 8.89 14.79 -7.69
N ALA A 82 9.12 13.90 -8.66
CA ALA A 82 8.14 13.58 -9.69
C ALA A 82 6.83 13.02 -9.12
N LYS A 83 6.93 12.21 -8.05
CA LYS A 83 5.78 11.50 -7.48
C LYS A 83 4.98 12.35 -6.50
N LEU A 84 5.64 13.22 -5.73
CA LEU A 84 5.03 13.81 -4.53
C LEU A 84 5.15 15.32 -4.40
N LEU A 85 5.95 16.01 -5.22
CA LEU A 85 6.13 17.47 -5.07
C LEU A 85 4.81 18.24 -5.20
N ASN A 86 3.89 17.76 -6.03
CA ASN A 86 2.55 18.37 -6.19
C ASN A 86 1.69 18.24 -4.93
N ARG A 87 1.92 17.20 -4.10
CA ARG A 87 1.17 16.94 -2.87
C ARG A 87 1.85 17.57 -1.65
N TYR A 88 3.17 17.52 -1.60
CA TYR A 88 3.97 18.04 -0.49
C TYR A 88 4.98 19.07 -1.01
N PRO A 89 4.61 20.37 -1.09
CA PRO A 89 5.51 21.43 -1.54
C PRO A 89 6.78 21.57 -0.69
N GLN A 90 6.75 21.07 0.56
CA GLN A 90 7.91 21.00 1.46
C GLN A 90 9.06 20.17 0.86
N LEU A 91 8.76 19.25 -0.07
CA LEU A 91 9.76 18.48 -0.82
C LEU A 91 10.58 19.33 -1.81
N ALA A 92 10.38 20.64 -1.87
CA ALA A 92 11.36 21.54 -2.48
C ALA A 92 12.68 21.59 -1.70
N ASP A 93 12.68 21.22 -0.42
CA ASP A 93 13.89 21.11 0.40
C ASP A 93 14.66 19.81 0.09
N ASN A 94 15.91 19.99 -0.32
CA ASN A 94 16.83 18.89 -0.65
C ASN A 94 17.24 18.04 0.56
N GLN A 95 17.27 18.61 1.77
CA GLN A 95 17.64 17.86 2.98
C GLN A 95 16.54 16.85 3.34
N LEU A 96 15.28 17.26 3.25
CA LEU A 96 14.14 16.41 3.55
C LEU A 96 14.01 15.25 2.54
N ILE A 97 14.27 15.51 1.26
CA ILE A 97 14.34 14.44 0.25
C ILE A 97 15.44 13.43 0.59
N ALA A 98 16.62 13.90 1.02
CA ALA A 98 17.73 13.01 1.35
C ALA A 98 17.38 12.09 2.53
N ALA A 99 16.77 12.64 3.58
CA ALA A 99 16.32 11.86 4.74
C ALA A 99 15.26 10.81 4.37
N ILE A 100 14.31 11.15 3.49
CA ILE A 100 13.32 10.18 2.99
C ILE A 100 13.99 9.06 2.19
N LEU A 101 14.95 9.38 1.31
CA LEU A 101 15.67 8.37 0.53
C LEU A 101 16.47 7.42 1.42
N GLU A 102 17.11 7.95 2.46
CA GLU A 102 17.86 7.16 3.44
C GLU A 102 16.95 6.19 4.18
N GLU A 103 15.81 6.65 4.72
CA GLU A 103 14.84 5.75 5.38
C GLU A 103 14.30 4.68 4.43
N ILE A 104 14.04 5.03 3.16
CA ILE A 104 13.58 4.06 2.15
C ILE A 104 14.64 3.01 1.88
N GLN A 105 15.90 3.43 1.73
CA GLN A 105 17.01 2.52 1.50
C GLN A 105 17.17 1.55 2.68
N ASP A 106 17.12 2.05 3.91
CA ASP A 106 17.18 1.23 5.13
C ASP A 106 16.01 0.24 5.21
N LYS A 107 14.79 0.68 4.88
CA LYS A 107 13.61 -0.18 4.84
C LYS A 107 13.72 -1.23 3.76
N GLU A 108 14.17 -0.90 2.54
CA GLU A 108 14.33 -1.90 1.47
C GLU A 108 15.43 -2.93 1.82
N ASN A 109 16.53 -2.49 2.43
CA ASN A 109 17.55 -3.39 2.99
C ASN A 109 16.96 -4.31 4.09
N ALA A 110 15.96 -3.84 4.83
CA ALA A 110 15.25 -4.65 5.82
C ALA A 110 14.20 -5.59 5.19
N GLY A 111 13.96 -5.51 3.88
CA GLY A 111 13.05 -6.38 3.12
C GLY A 111 11.80 -5.70 2.59
N TYR A 112 11.58 -4.40 2.87
CA TYR A 112 10.42 -3.67 2.39
C TYR A 112 10.46 -3.51 0.86
N THR A 113 9.31 -3.26 0.25
CA THR A 113 9.25 -2.80 -1.14
C THR A 113 8.12 -1.80 -1.30
N TYR A 114 8.44 -0.63 -1.82
CA TYR A 114 7.47 0.46 -1.99
C TYR A 114 6.88 0.52 -3.41
N GLU A 115 7.28 -0.38 -4.31
CA GLU A 115 6.77 -0.44 -5.68
C GLU A 115 5.25 -0.73 -5.75
N ALA A 116 4.78 -1.54 -4.81
CA ALA A 116 3.39 -1.95 -4.67
C ALA A 116 2.76 -1.48 -3.36
N ALA A 117 3.46 -0.62 -2.61
CA ALA A 117 3.02 -0.11 -1.31
C ALA A 117 3.10 1.42 -1.27
N ASP A 118 2.32 2.05 -2.14
CA ASP A 118 2.29 3.50 -2.31
C ASP A 118 1.73 4.23 -1.10
N ALA A 119 0.79 3.65 -0.36
CA ALA A 119 0.29 4.21 0.89
C ALA A 119 1.34 4.17 2.00
N SER A 120 2.05 3.04 2.18
CA SER A 120 3.17 2.96 3.13
C SER A 120 4.28 3.97 2.79
N PHE A 121 4.58 4.16 1.51
CA PHE A 121 5.55 5.18 1.07
C PHE A 121 5.05 6.62 1.36
N ASP A 122 3.78 6.91 1.09
CA ASP A 122 3.18 8.22 1.41
C ASP A 122 3.26 8.51 2.91
N LEU A 123 3.01 7.50 3.77
CA LEU A 123 3.15 7.63 5.22
C LEU A 123 4.58 7.92 5.68
N VAL A 124 5.59 7.31 5.06
CA VAL A 124 7.00 7.68 5.31
C VAL A 124 7.19 9.16 5.02
N VAL A 125 6.73 9.64 3.87
CA VAL A 125 6.87 11.07 3.52
C VAL A 125 6.13 11.98 4.51
N ARG A 126 4.88 11.64 4.88
CA ARG A 126 4.10 12.41 5.86
C ARG A 126 4.82 12.56 7.19
N ARG A 127 5.52 11.52 7.66
CA ARG A 127 6.31 11.58 8.90
C ARG A 127 7.43 12.60 8.79
N HIS A 128 8.16 12.65 7.67
CA HIS A 128 9.23 13.63 7.44
C HIS A 128 8.71 15.06 7.31
N VAL A 129 7.57 15.27 6.65
CA VAL A 129 6.98 16.63 6.49
C VAL A 129 6.08 17.04 7.65
N SER A 130 6.06 16.29 8.76
CA SER A 130 5.21 16.53 9.93
C SER A 130 3.71 16.63 9.62
N ALA A 131 3.25 15.92 8.59
CA ALA A 131 1.85 15.82 8.16
C ALA A 131 1.22 14.45 8.50
N TYR A 132 1.88 13.69 9.39
CA TYR A 132 1.40 12.40 9.87
C TYR A 132 0.84 12.52 11.28
N GLN A 133 -0.37 12.00 11.48
CA GLN A 133 -0.95 11.80 12.80
C GLN A 133 -1.43 10.35 12.92
N PRO A 134 -0.95 9.56 13.89
CA PRO A 134 -1.44 8.20 14.07
C PRO A 134 -2.94 8.21 14.36
N ALA A 135 -3.70 7.29 13.77
CA ALA A 135 -5.12 7.13 14.06
C ALA A 135 -5.33 6.60 15.49
N PHE A 136 -4.41 5.78 16.00
CA PHE A 136 -4.51 5.18 17.32
C PHE A 136 -3.13 4.76 17.85
N ARG A 137 -3.07 4.38 19.13
CA ARG A 137 -1.89 3.74 19.73
C ARG A 137 -2.23 2.32 20.15
N LEU A 138 -1.47 1.35 19.65
CA LEU A 138 -1.56 -0.04 20.13
C LEU A 138 -1.05 -0.14 21.57
N ARG A 139 -1.81 -0.82 22.44
CA ARG A 139 -1.31 -1.29 23.74
C ARG A 139 -0.83 -2.72 23.68
N HIS A 140 -1.66 -3.60 23.13
CA HIS A 140 -1.31 -4.99 22.81
C HIS A 140 -2.40 -5.61 21.95
N PHE A 141 -2.07 -6.72 21.29
CA PHE A 141 -3.05 -7.66 20.77
C PHE A 141 -2.70 -9.08 21.23
N ARG A 142 -3.68 -9.98 21.14
CA ARG A 142 -3.51 -11.41 21.39
C ARG A 142 -4.25 -12.18 20.32
N VAL A 143 -3.67 -13.28 19.87
CA VAL A 143 -4.30 -14.17 18.90
C VAL A 143 -4.27 -15.58 19.46
N HIS A 144 -5.42 -16.23 19.49
CA HIS A 144 -5.64 -17.54 20.09
C HIS A 144 -6.37 -18.45 19.09
N GLY A 145 -5.73 -19.57 18.72
CA GLY A 145 -6.44 -20.62 18.00
C GLY A 145 -7.38 -21.35 18.94
N ILE A 146 -8.66 -21.40 18.60
CA ILE A 146 -9.66 -22.17 19.33
C ILE A 146 -9.67 -23.57 18.71
N GLY A 147 -8.75 -24.42 19.15
CA GLY A 147 -8.78 -25.82 18.75
C GLY A 147 -10.00 -26.51 19.35
N THR A 148 -10.98 -26.86 18.52
CA THR A 148 -12.07 -27.77 18.92
C THR A 148 -11.79 -29.17 18.40
N GLU A 149 -11.77 -30.18 19.27
CA GLU A 149 -11.85 -31.58 18.80
C GLU A 149 -13.20 -31.78 18.07
N GLY A 150 -13.17 -31.96 16.74
CA GLY A 150 -14.36 -32.24 15.92
C GLY A 150 -14.35 -31.54 14.55
N ASP A 151 -15.46 -31.67 13.80
CA ASP A 151 -15.68 -31.08 12.45
C ASP A 151 -15.86 -29.54 12.44
N GLN A 152 -15.55 -28.84 13.54
CA GLN A 152 -15.63 -27.38 13.59
C GLN A 152 -14.33 -26.77 13.08
N VAL A 153 -14.48 -25.95 12.04
CA VAL A 153 -13.45 -25.18 11.34
C VAL A 153 -12.51 -24.50 12.34
N ASP A 154 -11.19 -24.54 12.09
CA ASP A 154 -10.11 -23.93 12.88
C ASP A 154 -10.33 -22.41 13.12
N LEU A 155 -11.25 -22.07 14.02
CA LEU A 155 -11.57 -20.69 14.37
C LEU A 155 -10.42 -20.09 15.16
N VAL A 156 -10.05 -18.87 14.79
CA VAL A 156 -9.06 -18.08 15.51
C VAL A 156 -9.75 -16.88 16.11
N GLU A 157 -9.53 -16.64 17.40
CA GLU A 157 -9.96 -15.44 18.10
C GLU A 157 -8.78 -14.48 18.22
N SER A 158 -9.04 -13.19 18.02
CA SER A 158 -8.09 -12.12 18.32
C SER A 158 -8.71 -11.10 19.24
N THR A 159 -7.90 -10.56 20.16
CA THR A 159 -8.25 -9.44 21.02
C THR A 159 -7.27 -8.31 20.78
N VAL A 160 -7.76 -7.09 20.59
CA VAL A 160 -6.94 -5.89 20.35
C VAL A 160 -7.28 -4.82 21.38
N LYS A 161 -6.25 -4.27 22.04
CA LYS A 161 -6.37 -3.13 22.96
C LYS A 161 -5.67 -1.90 22.37
N LEU A 162 -6.44 -0.85 22.14
CA LEU A 162 -5.99 0.41 21.53
C LEU A 162 -6.32 1.61 22.41
N ALA A 163 -5.59 2.70 22.24
CA ALA A 163 -5.99 4.03 22.67
C ALA A 163 -6.33 4.89 21.45
N VAL A 164 -7.55 5.41 21.39
CA VAL A 164 -8.02 6.35 20.36
C VAL A 164 -8.47 7.62 21.06
N ASP A 165 -7.88 8.77 20.73
CA ASP A 165 -8.16 10.06 21.41
C ASP A 165 -8.13 9.94 22.95
N ASP A 166 -7.09 9.27 23.48
CA ASP A 166 -6.89 8.95 24.90
C ASP A 166 -7.94 8.04 25.55
N GLN A 167 -8.88 7.49 24.79
CA GLN A 167 -9.83 6.48 25.24
C GLN A 167 -9.33 5.06 24.92
N GLU A 168 -9.20 4.24 25.96
CA GLU A 168 -8.81 2.84 25.83
C GLU A 168 -10.02 2.00 25.36
N ARG A 169 -9.82 1.18 24.33
CA ARG A 169 -10.81 0.25 23.79
C ARG A 169 -10.22 -1.15 23.71
N LEU A 170 -11.00 -2.14 24.12
CA LEU A 170 -10.68 -3.55 24.02
C LEU A 170 -11.77 -4.23 23.21
N CYS A 171 -11.42 -4.77 22.05
CA CYS A 171 -12.33 -5.48 21.17
C CYS A 171 -11.78 -6.86 20.85
N ALA A 172 -12.68 -7.81 20.59
CA ALA A 172 -12.34 -9.14 20.14
C ALA A 172 -13.16 -9.51 18.91
N ALA A 173 -12.61 -10.38 18.07
CA ALA A 173 -13.27 -10.93 16.90
C ALA A 173 -12.75 -12.33 16.60
N GLU A 174 -13.59 -13.13 15.96
CA GLU A 174 -13.24 -14.43 15.39
C GLU A 174 -12.99 -14.29 13.89
N GLY A 175 -12.18 -15.19 13.33
CA GLY A 175 -11.91 -15.24 11.90
C GLY A 175 -11.36 -16.59 11.47
N ASN A 176 -11.25 -16.79 10.15
CA ASN A 176 -10.77 -18.04 9.54
C ASN A 176 -9.24 -18.21 9.64
N GLY A 177 -8.59 -17.39 10.46
CA GLY A 177 -7.15 -17.35 10.63
C GLY A 177 -6.72 -16.16 11.49
N PRO A 178 -5.45 -16.13 11.93
CA PRO A 178 -4.94 -15.12 12.85
C PRO A 178 -5.04 -13.68 12.33
N VAL A 179 -4.81 -13.49 11.03
CA VAL A 179 -4.85 -12.16 10.40
C VAL A 179 -6.29 -11.68 10.22
N ASP A 180 -7.21 -12.58 9.85
CA ASP A 180 -8.63 -12.29 9.67
C ASP A 180 -9.27 -11.87 11.01
N ALA A 181 -9.04 -12.65 12.06
CA ALA A 181 -9.49 -12.33 13.41
C ALA A 181 -8.89 -11.00 13.93
N LEU A 182 -7.59 -10.79 13.70
CA LEU A 182 -6.90 -9.57 14.11
C LEU A 182 -7.45 -8.33 13.39
N ALA A 183 -7.72 -8.44 12.08
CA ALA A 183 -8.39 -7.40 11.32
C ALA A 183 -9.80 -7.14 11.87
N GLY A 184 -10.62 -8.17 12.08
CA GLY A 184 -11.96 -7.99 12.66
C GLY A 184 -11.94 -7.24 14.00
N ALA A 185 -11.04 -7.61 14.91
CA ALA A 185 -10.93 -6.98 16.23
C ALA A 185 -10.43 -5.53 16.13
N LEU A 186 -9.52 -5.25 15.19
CA LEU A 186 -9.00 -3.92 14.92
C LEU A 186 -10.08 -3.00 14.35
N TRP A 187 -10.86 -3.45 13.37
CA TRP A 187 -11.95 -2.68 12.78
C TRP A 187 -13.03 -2.36 13.83
N ALA A 188 -13.45 -3.36 14.60
CA ALA A 188 -14.43 -3.17 15.66
C ALA A 188 -13.99 -2.14 16.72
N ALA A 189 -12.69 -2.04 17.01
CA ALA A 189 -12.15 -1.05 17.94
C ALA A 189 -12.15 0.38 17.37
N LEU A 190 -12.02 0.52 16.06
CA LEU A 190 -11.79 1.80 15.39
C LEU A 190 -13.04 2.41 14.76
N GLU A 191 -13.95 1.59 14.24
CA GLU A 191 -15.18 2.04 13.56
C GLU A 191 -15.97 3.10 14.35
N PRO A 192 -16.11 3.03 15.69
CA PRO A 192 -16.81 4.08 16.43
C PRO A 192 -16.14 5.46 16.40
N SER A 193 -14.81 5.52 16.19
CA SER A 193 -14.06 6.78 16.06
C SER A 193 -13.82 7.19 14.62
N TYR A 194 -13.77 6.23 13.70
CA TYR A 194 -13.49 6.45 12.29
C TYR A 194 -14.54 5.71 11.45
N PRO A 195 -15.79 6.20 11.37
CA PRO A 195 -16.84 5.58 10.57
C PRO A 195 -16.48 5.44 9.09
N GLU A 196 -15.59 6.31 8.60
CA GLU A 196 -15.04 6.23 7.24
C GLU A 196 -14.31 4.91 6.95
N LEU A 197 -13.82 4.19 7.97
CA LEU A 197 -13.17 2.89 7.78
C LEU A 197 -14.15 1.77 7.39
N ALA A 198 -15.47 1.99 7.51
CA ALA A 198 -16.47 1.02 7.07
C ALA A 198 -16.38 0.74 5.56
N ASP A 199 -15.94 1.72 4.77
CA ASP A 199 -15.74 1.57 3.32
C ASP A 199 -14.35 1.06 2.94
N LEU A 200 -13.45 0.87 3.92
CA LEU A 200 -12.10 0.37 3.68
C LEU A 200 -12.09 -1.16 3.57
N GLN A 201 -11.90 -1.66 2.34
CA GLN A 201 -11.92 -3.08 2.04
C GLN A 201 -10.52 -3.64 1.79
N LEU A 202 -10.21 -4.79 2.38
CA LEU A 202 -9.00 -5.55 2.06
C LEU A 202 -9.24 -6.35 0.78
N ALA A 203 -8.61 -5.92 -0.33
CA ALA A 203 -8.86 -6.45 -1.67
C ALA A 203 -7.91 -7.55 -2.12
N ASP A 204 -6.68 -7.61 -1.59
CA ASP A 204 -5.72 -8.70 -1.84
C ASP A 204 -4.69 -8.77 -0.72
N TYR A 205 -4.22 -9.97 -0.39
CA TYR A 205 -3.26 -10.24 0.67
C TYR A 205 -2.16 -11.16 0.13
N LYS A 206 -0.89 -10.73 0.22
CA LYS A 206 0.24 -11.49 -0.31
C LYS A 206 1.37 -11.55 0.71
N VAL A 207 1.89 -12.76 0.93
CA VAL A 207 3.07 -12.99 1.77
C VAL A 207 4.23 -13.47 0.90
N ARG A 208 5.42 -12.92 1.15
CA ARG A 208 6.67 -13.31 0.49
C ARG A 208 7.76 -13.45 1.54
N VAL A 209 8.52 -14.54 1.47
CA VAL A 209 9.77 -14.66 2.23
C VAL A 209 10.79 -13.74 1.58
N VAL A 210 11.48 -12.92 2.39
CA VAL A 210 12.47 -11.94 1.91
C VAL A 210 13.82 -12.62 1.64
N ASP A 211 14.29 -13.42 2.60
CA ASP A 211 15.53 -14.19 2.50
C ASP A 211 15.25 -15.62 2.99
N SER A 212 15.55 -16.62 2.16
CA SER A 212 15.27 -18.02 2.45
C SER A 212 16.34 -18.71 3.31
N ALA A 213 17.46 -18.05 3.61
CA ALA A 213 18.58 -18.66 4.32
C ALA A 213 18.24 -19.07 5.76
N ASP A 214 17.36 -18.32 6.44
CA ASP A 214 17.08 -18.48 7.87
C ASP A 214 15.89 -19.42 8.18
N GLY A 215 15.37 -20.13 7.18
CA GLY A 215 14.27 -21.09 7.36
C GLY A 215 13.02 -20.44 7.98
N THR A 216 12.51 -20.97 9.10
CA THR A 216 11.31 -20.43 9.77
C THR A 216 11.55 -19.11 10.50
N ALA A 217 12.81 -18.70 10.69
CA ALA A 217 13.17 -17.39 11.24
C ALA A 217 13.31 -16.32 10.15
N ALA A 218 13.10 -16.69 8.89
CA ALA A 218 13.17 -15.76 7.77
C ALA A 218 12.17 -14.62 7.91
N ARG A 219 12.61 -13.43 7.54
CA ARG A 219 11.71 -12.28 7.42
C ARG A 219 10.65 -12.54 6.36
N VAL A 220 9.41 -12.25 6.72
CA VAL A 220 8.30 -12.24 5.79
C VAL A 220 7.89 -10.80 5.50
N ARG A 221 7.63 -10.56 4.23
CA ARG A 221 7.02 -9.33 3.72
C ARG A 221 5.56 -9.61 3.40
N VAL A 222 4.68 -8.85 4.04
CA VAL A 222 3.25 -8.85 3.79
C VAL A 222 2.91 -7.61 2.97
N LEU A 223 2.18 -7.81 1.88
CA LEU A 223 1.61 -6.76 1.04
C LEU A 223 0.09 -6.87 1.09
N ILE A 224 -0.56 -5.77 1.42
CA ILE A 224 -2.02 -5.68 1.47
C ILE A 224 -2.47 -4.63 0.45
N ASP A 225 -3.33 -5.02 -0.48
CA ASP A 225 -4.02 -4.07 -1.34
C ASP A 225 -5.37 -3.73 -0.71
N PHE A 226 -5.65 -2.45 -0.52
CA PHE A 226 -6.93 -1.94 -0.05
C PHE A 226 -7.72 -1.31 -1.19
N LEU A 227 -9.05 -1.32 -1.07
CA LEU A 227 -9.98 -0.55 -1.89
C LEU A 227 -10.75 0.41 -0.97
N TYR A 228 -10.73 1.70 -1.31
CA TYR A 228 -11.43 2.74 -0.57
C TYR A 228 -11.84 3.84 -1.56
N ASP A 229 -13.12 4.27 -1.53
CA ASP A 229 -13.66 5.30 -2.43
C ASP A 229 -13.31 5.05 -3.93
N GLY A 230 -13.45 3.79 -4.38
CA GLY A 230 -13.12 3.37 -5.75
C GLY A 230 -11.62 3.40 -6.10
N ARG A 231 -10.74 3.76 -5.16
CA ARG A 231 -9.29 3.82 -5.35
C ARG A 231 -8.62 2.63 -4.68
N ARG A 232 -7.65 2.05 -5.38
CA ARG A 232 -6.83 0.95 -4.86
C ARG A 232 -5.45 1.46 -4.49
N PHE A 233 -5.01 1.18 -3.27
CA PHE A 233 -3.67 1.48 -2.78
C PHE A 233 -3.10 0.28 -2.04
N GLY A 234 -1.77 0.21 -1.91
CA GLY A 234 -1.09 -0.90 -1.27
C GLY A 234 -0.29 -0.46 -0.04
N THR A 235 -0.16 -1.38 0.92
CA THR A 235 0.69 -1.23 2.09
C THR A 235 1.62 -2.41 2.26
N VAL A 236 2.70 -2.21 3.01
CA VAL A 236 3.72 -3.23 3.26
C VAL A 236 4.11 -3.28 4.73
N GLY A 237 4.25 -4.50 5.25
CA GLY A 237 4.85 -4.75 6.55
C GLY A 237 5.88 -5.86 6.44
N VAL A 238 6.99 -5.73 7.17
CA VAL A 238 8.05 -6.73 7.18
C VAL A 238 8.46 -7.03 8.61
N HIS A 239 8.46 -8.31 8.95
CA HIS A 239 8.86 -8.84 10.25
C HIS A 239 9.17 -10.34 10.10
N GLU A 240 9.96 -10.90 11.01
CA GLU A 240 10.13 -12.35 11.18
C GLU A 240 8.81 -13.07 11.57
N ASN A 241 7.86 -12.38 12.21
CA ASN A 241 6.55 -12.92 12.56
C ASN A 241 5.50 -12.45 11.55
N ILE A 242 4.82 -13.39 10.89
CA ILE A 242 3.78 -13.11 9.90
C ILE A 242 2.60 -12.30 10.47
N ILE A 243 2.27 -12.47 11.75
CA ILE A 243 1.19 -11.72 12.40
C ILE A 243 1.63 -10.26 12.58
N GLU A 244 2.86 -10.02 13.02
CA GLU A 244 3.42 -8.68 13.17
C GLU A 244 3.60 -7.97 11.82
N ALA A 245 4.10 -8.68 10.81
CA ALA A 245 4.22 -8.15 9.45
C ALA A 245 2.82 -7.78 8.88
N SER A 246 1.81 -8.60 9.15
CA SER A 246 0.43 -8.30 8.75
C SER A 246 -0.13 -7.11 9.51
N TRP A 247 0.12 -7.04 10.83
CA TRP A 247 -0.25 -5.90 11.67
C TRP A 247 0.29 -4.59 11.11
N LEU A 248 1.61 -4.51 10.85
CA LEU A 248 2.23 -3.31 10.28
C LEU A 248 1.56 -2.86 8.97
N ALA A 249 1.27 -3.80 8.07
CA ALA A 249 0.60 -3.49 6.81
C ALA A 249 -0.86 -3.04 7.01
N LEU A 250 -1.58 -3.61 7.99
CA LEU A 250 -2.96 -3.21 8.34
C LEU A 250 -2.98 -1.79 8.92
N VAL A 251 -2.08 -1.50 9.86
CA VAL A 251 -1.95 -0.17 10.48
C VAL A 251 -1.68 0.89 9.43
N ASP A 252 -0.72 0.66 8.53
CA ASP A 252 -0.45 1.60 7.43
C ASP A 252 -1.69 1.85 6.56
N GLY A 253 -2.55 0.85 6.36
CA GLY A 253 -3.77 1.00 5.56
C GLY A 253 -4.79 1.92 6.21
N ILE A 254 -4.97 1.73 7.53
CA ILE A 254 -5.84 2.56 8.36
C ILE A 254 -5.29 3.97 8.49
N ASP A 255 -4.02 4.11 8.87
CA ASP A 255 -3.38 5.42 9.05
C ASP A 255 -3.42 6.21 7.75
N TYR A 256 -3.12 5.59 6.61
CA TYR A 256 -3.21 6.25 5.31
C TYR A 256 -4.62 6.77 5.02
N THR A 257 -5.64 5.94 5.27
CA THR A 257 -7.05 6.29 5.04
C THR A 257 -7.47 7.46 5.93
N VAL A 258 -7.26 7.35 7.25
CA VAL A 258 -7.63 8.38 8.23
C VAL A 258 -6.88 9.69 7.96
N ASN A 259 -5.57 9.64 7.68
CA ASN A 259 -4.80 10.85 7.37
C ASN A 259 -5.24 11.51 6.05
N THR A 260 -5.66 10.72 5.06
CA THR A 260 -6.16 11.26 3.79
C THR A 260 -7.53 11.93 3.97
N VAL A 261 -8.43 11.33 4.76
CA VAL A 261 -9.74 11.93 5.07
C VAL A 261 -9.60 13.22 5.89
N ARG A 262 -8.69 13.23 6.87
CA ARG A 262 -8.36 14.44 7.65
C ARG A 262 -7.83 15.57 6.76
N GLU A 263 -6.92 15.26 5.84
CA GLU A 263 -6.36 16.22 4.88
C GLU A 263 -7.43 16.78 3.94
N ALA A 264 -8.34 15.93 3.43
CA ALA A 264 -9.45 16.36 2.61
C ALA A 264 -10.40 17.28 3.40
N SER A 265 -10.69 16.96 4.66
CA SER A 265 -11.57 17.76 5.52
C SER A 265 -10.96 19.12 5.88
N ALA A 266 -9.63 19.20 6.04
CA ALA A 266 -8.91 20.44 6.33
C ALA A 266 -8.76 21.37 5.10
N SER A 267 -9.00 20.87 3.90
CA SER A 267 -8.90 21.65 2.64
C SER A 267 -10.24 22.15 2.11
N VAL A 268 -11.36 21.81 2.76
CA VAL A 268 -12.69 22.38 2.49
C VAL A 268 -12.87 23.64 3.38
N PRO A 269 -13.01 24.84 2.79
CA PRO A 269 -13.14 26.10 3.53
C PRO A 269 -14.50 26.27 4.23
#